data_AF-A0A2W7QJI3-F1
#
_entry.id   AF-A0A2W7QJI3-F1
#
_cell.length_a   1.000
_cell.length_b   1.000
_cell.length_c   1.000
_cell.angle_alpha   90.00
_cell.angle_beta   90.00
_cell.angle_gamma   90.00
#
_symmetry.space_group_name_H-M   'P 1'
#
loop_
_entity.id
_entity.type
_entity.pdbx_description
1 polymer ?
#
loop_
_entity_poly.entity_id
_entity_poly.type
_entity_poly.pdbx_seq_one_letter_code
_entity_poly.pdbx_strand_id
1 'polypeptide(L)'
;MTLQDVKLLAAKGEGLRIEFKKKATFPEKIVRELIAFANTSGGDLLIGVDDDGTVSGQRYIEEEIFVMEKAIKELIFPPLAYELFSLKLNEKKGVAIFRVAQSSLRPHYIKEKDRKRAYIRVADRSVQASREVWEILRRGKNPKDMVFTYGRKEEILMKALGESDKITLKEFAKLANLPKFLASKTLVRLVLANVLQIHPQELEDFFTLKDSGV
;
A
#
# COMPACT_ATOMS: atom_id res chain seq x y z
N MET A 1 -0.83 -18.08 -18.03
CA MET A 1 -2.13 -17.43 -17.78
C MET A 1 -2.88 -17.30 -19.10
N THR A 2 -4.15 -17.66 -19.14
CA THR A 2 -5.03 -17.68 -20.32
C THR A 2 -5.94 -16.44 -20.38
N LEU A 3 -6.65 -16.23 -21.49
CA LEU A 3 -7.66 -15.15 -21.59
C LEU A 3 -8.76 -15.29 -20.54
N GLN A 4 -9.17 -16.53 -20.26
CA GLN A 4 -10.21 -16.81 -19.28
C GLN A 4 -9.75 -16.43 -17.87
N ASP A 5 -8.48 -16.70 -17.52
CA ASP A 5 -7.91 -16.29 -16.24
C ASP A 5 -7.92 -14.76 -16.08
N VAL A 6 -7.57 -14.02 -17.14
CA VAL A 6 -7.56 -12.55 -17.13
C VAL A 6 -8.98 -12.01 -16.96
N LYS A 7 -9.97 -12.58 -17.65
CA LYS A 7 -11.39 -12.19 -17.49
C LYS A 7 -11.91 -12.47 -16.09
N LEU A 8 -11.56 -13.61 -15.50
CA LEU A 8 -11.92 -13.94 -14.12
C LEU A 8 -11.28 -13.00 -13.11
N LEU A 9 -10.05 -12.55 -13.37
CA LEU A 9 -9.38 -11.56 -12.55
C LEU A 9 -10.07 -10.19 -12.68
N ALA A 10 -10.34 -9.73 -13.90
CA ALA A 10 -11.00 -8.45 -14.17
C ALA A 10 -12.43 -8.40 -13.60
N ALA A 11 -13.16 -9.52 -13.63
CA ALA A 11 -14.51 -9.62 -13.06
C ALA A 11 -14.58 -9.40 -11.54
N LYS A 12 -13.44 -9.45 -10.82
CA LYS A 12 -13.38 -9.10 -9.39
C LYS A 12 -13.47 -7.59 -9.15
N GLY A 13 -13.28 -6.77 -10.19
CA GLY A 13 -13.24 -5.31 -10.10
C GLY A 13 -11.94 -4.77 -9.50
N GLU A 14 -11.77 -3.45 -9.61
CA GLU A 14 -10.70 -2.74 -8.91
C GLU A 14 -10.91 -2.77 -7.39
N GLY A 15 -9.82 -2.76 -6.64
CA GLY A 15 -9.87 -2.81 -5.18
C GLY A 15 -8.49 -3.02 -4.57
N LEU A 16 -8.44 -3.55 -3.34
CA LEU A 16 -7.19 -3.65 -2.57
C LEU A 16 -6.02 -4.31 -3.31
N ARG A 17 -6.32 -5.25 -4.21
CA ARG A 17 -5.32 -6.08 -4.91
C ARG A 17 -5.39 -5.99 -6.43
N ILE A 18 -6.27 -5.17 -7.00
CA ILE A 18 -6.49 -5.13 -8.45
C ILE A 18 -6.59 -3.67 -8.88
N GLU A 19 -5.83 -3.32 -9.92
CA GLU A 19 -5.84 -2.02 -10.57
C GLU A 19 -5.91 -2.23 -12.09
N PHE A 20 -6.80 -1.50 -12.76
CA PHE A 20 -6.95 -1.50 -14.21
C PHE A 20 -6.34 -0.25 -14.81
N LYS A 21 -5.67 -0.43 -15.94
CA LYS A 21 -5.23 0.66 -16.80
C LYS A 21 -5.47 0.29 -18.24
N LYS A 22 -6.10 1.18 -18.98
CA LYS A 22 -6.20 1.01 -20.44
C LYS A 22 -4.81 1.00 -21.10
N LYS A 23 -3.93 1.90 -20.66
CA LYS A 23 -2.60 2.14 -21.21
C LYS A 23 -1.70 2.79 -20.16
N ALA A 24 -0.39 2.64 -20.32
CA ALA A 24 0.62 3.22 -19.44
C ALA A 24 0.99 4.67 -19.83
N THR A 25 -0.01 5.53 -20.02
CA THR A 25 0.25 6.95 -20.42
C THR A 25 0.99 7.75 -19.35
N PHE A 26 0.78 7.43 -18.08
CA PHE A 26 1.39 8.10 -16.93
C PHE A 26 2.09 7.07 -16.04
N PRO A 27 3.20 6.47 -16.51
CA PRO A 27 3.85 5.37 -15.81
C PRO A 27 4.31 5.78 -14.40
N GLU A 28 4.67 7.04 -14.18
CA GLU A 28 5.02 7.59 -12.87
C GLU A 28 3.87 7.56 -11.85
N LYS A 29 2.62 7.64 -12.31
CA LYS A 29 1.43 7.47 -11.46
C LYS A 29 1.18 6.00 -11.19
N ILE A 30 1.27 5.15 -12.22
CA ILE A 30 1.04 3.70 -12.11
C ILE A 30 2.07 3.04 -11.19
N VAL A 31 3.31 3.52 -11.19
CA VAL A 31 4.36 3.08 -10.26
C VAL A 31 3.94 3.25 -8.78
N ARG A 32 3.12 4.26 -8.45
CA ARG A 32 2.63 4.46 -7.09
C ARG A 32 1.69 3.32 -6.67
N GLU A 33 0.89 2.80 -7.60
CA GLU A 33 0.02 1.64 -7.39
C GLU A 33 0.86 0.38 -7.12
N LEU A 34 1.90 0.14 -7.90
CA LEU A 34 2.81 -1.00 -7.70
C LEU A 34 3.54 -0.94 -6.35
N ILE A 35 3.98 0.26 -5.94
CA ILE A 35 4.54 0.49 -4.62
C ILE A 35 3.51 0.19 -3.53
N ALA A 36 2.28 0.65 -3.70
CA ALA A 36 1.20 0.43 -2.74
C ALA A 36 0.88 -1.06 -2.57
N PHE A 37 0.81 -1.83 -3.66
CA PHE A 37 0.67 -3.28 -3.62
C PHE A 37 1.81 -3.93 -2.84
N ALA A 38 3.06 -3.63 -3.18
CA ALA A 38 4.23 -4.21 -2.54
C ALA A 38 4.28 -3.93 -1.02
N ASN A 39 3.88 -2.73 -0.61
CA ASN A 39 3.90 -2.32 0.79
C ASN A 39 2.73 -2.88 1.62
N THR A 40 1.63 -3.26 0.98
CA THR A 40 0.37 -3.62 1.65
C THR A 40 0.12 -5.12 1.68
N SER A 41 -0.34 -5.71 0.57
CA SER A 41 -0.79 -7.12 0.53
C SER A 41 -0.52 -7.80 -0.81
N GLY A 42 0.31 -7.19 -1.67
CA GLY A 42 0.45 -7.55 -3.07
C GLY A 42 -0.77 -7.15 -3.90
N GLY A 43 -0.73 -7.45 -5.19
CA GLY A 43 -1.79 -7.17 -6.14
C GLY A 43 -1.38 -7.37 -7.59
N ASP A 44 -2.35 -7.22 -8.48
CA ASP A 44 -2.23 -7.35 -9.92
C ASP A 44 -2.60 -6.02 -10.58
N LEU A 45 -1.65 -5.46 -11.34
CA LEU A 45 -1.92 -4.37 -12.27
C LEU A 45 -2.20 -4.95 -13.66
N LEU A 46 -3.38 -4.68 -14.22
CA LEU A 46 -3.77 -5.14 -15.55
C LEU A 46 -3.72 -3.97 -16.54
N ILE A 47 -2.94 -4.13 -17.60
CA ILE A 47 -2.83 -3.17 -18.71
C ILE A 47 -3.60 -3.69 -19.93
N GLY A 48 -4.38 -2.82 -20.56
CA GLY A 48 -5.29 -3.17 -21.65
C GLY A 48 -6.68 -3.58 -21.17
N VAL A 49 -7.03 -3.25 -19.93
CA VAL A 49 -8.37 -3.43 -19.34
C VAL A 49 -8.97 -2.04 -19.12
N ASP A 50 -10.24 -1.87 -19.49
CA ASP A 50 -10.97 -0.63 -19.29
C ASP A 50 -11.43 -0.50 -17.82
N ASP A 51 -11.80 0.69 -17.38
CA ASP A 51 -12.14 0.97 -15.97
C ASP A 51 -13.38 0.18 -15.49
N ASP A 52 -14.24 -0.25 -16.42
CA ASP A 52 -15.40 -1.10 -16.15
C ASP A 52 -15.06 -2.61 -16.05
N GLY A 53 -13.78 -2.97 -16.16
CA GLY A 53 -13.29 -4.35 -16.17
C GLY A 53 -13.32 -5.04 -17.53
N THR A 54 -13.72 -4.34 -18.60
CA THR A 54 -13.72 -4.91 -19.95
C THR A 54 -12.30 -5.17 -20.45
N VAL A 55 -12.01 -6.45 -20.75
CA VAL A 55 -10.71 -6.90 -21.30
C VAL A 55 -10.66 -6.67 -22.82
N SER A 56 -10.62 -5.40 -23.24
CA SER A 56 -10.67 -5.02 -24.68
C SER A 56 -9.29 -4.91 -25.34
N GLY A 57 -8.22 -5.03 -24.55
CA GLY A 57 -6.82 -5.00 -24.97
C GLY A 57 -6.31 -3.61 -25.34
N GLN A 58 -4.98 -3.51 -25.42
CA GLN A 58 -4.25 -2.32 -25.87
C GLN A 58 -3.36 -2.66 -27.06
N ARG A 59 -3.26 -1.72 -28.00
CA ARG A 59 -2.36 -1.87 -29.16
C ARG A 59 -0.91 -1.79 -28.70
N TYR A 60 -0.02 -2.51 -29.38
CA TYR A 60 1.42 -2.49 -29.08
C TYR A 60 1.71 -2.77 -27.60
N ILE A 61 1.08 -3.81 -27.04
CA ILE A 61 1.19 -4.15 -25.62
C ILE A 61 2.65 -4.33 -25.15
N GLU A 62 3.53 -4.77 -26.04
CA GLU A 62 4.96 -4.93 -25.78
C GLU A 62 5.65 -3.56 -25.50
N GLU A 63 5.20 -2.47 -26.14
CA GLU A 63 5.68 -1.11 -25.86
C GLU A 63 5.21 -0.62 -24.49
N GLU A 64 3.94 -0.88 -24.13
CA GLU A 64 3.39 -0.52 -22.81
C GLU A 64 4.11 -1.26 -21.68
N ILE A 65 4.44 -2.55 -21.89
CA ILE A 65 5.28 -3.34 -20.99
C ILE A 65 6.64 -2.66 -20.83
N PHE A 66 7.34 -2.38 -21.95
CA PHE A 66 8.66 -1.75 -21.91
C PHE A 66 8.67 -0.42 -21.14
N VAL A 67 7.67 0.43 -21.37
CA VAL A 67 7.48 1.70 -20.64
C VAL A 67 7.35 1.46 -19.14
N MET A 68 6.55 0.48 -18.74
CA MET A 68 6.35 0.14 -17.33
C MET A 68 7.58 -0.48 -16.68
N GLU A 69 8.28 -1.41 -17.34
CA GLU A 69 9.50 -2.02 -16.81
C GLU A 69 10.59 -0.97 -16.59
N LYS A 70 10.75 -0.04 -17.54
CA LYS A 70 11.66 1.09 -17.42
C LYS A 70 11.30 1.96 -16.21
N ALA A 71 10.03 2.34 -16.08
CA ALA A 71 9.57 3.18 -14.97
C ALA A 71 9.74 2.49 -13.60
N ILE A 72 9.42 1.19 -13.51
CA ILE A 72 9.65 0.38 -12.29
C ILE A 72 11.12 0.41 -11.91
N LYS A 73 12.02 0.14 -12.87
CA LYS A 73 13.46 0.08 -12.64
C LYS A 73 14.06 1.42 -12.23
N GLU A 74 13.61 2.51 -12.85
CA GLU A 74 14.20 3.84 -12.64
C GLU A 74 13.62 4.57 -11.42
N LEU A 75 12.35 4.33 -11.08
CA LEU A 75 11.64 5.12 -10.07
C LEU A 75 11.51 4.42 -8.71
N ILE A 76 11.45 3.08 -8.67
CA ILE A 76 11.15 2.36 -7.43
C ILE A 76 12.43 1.94 -6.70
N PHE A 77 12.50 2.27 -5.41
CA PHE A 77 13.56 1.81 -4.51
C PHE A 77 12.99 1.28 -3.18
N PRO A 78 13.54 0.19 -2.61
CA PRO A 78 14.47 -0.76 -3.24
C PRO A 78 13.85 -1.40 -4.51
N PRO A 79 14.65 -2.08 -5.36
CA PRO A 79 14.13 -2.71 -6.58
C PRO A 79 12.92 -3.60 -6.30
N LEU A 80 11.87 -3.45 -7.10
CA LEU A 80 10.62 -4.19 -6.95
C LEU A 80 10.67 -5.49 -7.75
N ALA A 81 10.37 -6.61 -7.10
CA ALA A 81 10.15 -7.90 -7.77
C ALA A 81 8.68 -8.03 -8.20
N TYR A 82 8.46 -8.52 -9.42
CA TYR A 82 7.13 -8.80 -9.98
C TYR A 82 7.19 -9.97 -10.96
N GLU A 83 6.06 -10.64 -11.17
CA GLU A 83 5.86 -11.55 -12.28
C GLU A 83 5.14 -10.81 -13.41
N LEU A 84 5.58 -11.04 -14.64
CA LEU A 84 4.96 -10.46 -15.83
C LEU A 84 4.29 -11.55 -16.65
N PHE A 85 3.04 -11.32 -17.00
CA PHE A 85 2.31 -12.13 -17.96
C PHE A 85 1.79 -11.25 -19.08
N SER A 86 1.92 -11.71 -20.32
CA SER A 86 1.36 -11.03 -21.48
C SER A 86 0.56 -12.00 -22.34
N LEU A 87 -0.51 -11.49 -22.94
CA LEU A 87 -1.41 -12.28 -23.79
C LEU A 87 -1.86 -11.44 -24.98
N LYS A 88 -1.69 -11.95 -26.20
CA LYS A 88 -2.27 -11.35 -27.41
C LYS A 88 -3.75 -11.75 -27.50
N LEU A 89 -4.63 -10.76 -27.65
CA LEU A 89 -6.07 -10.98 -27.91
C LEU A 89 -6.32 -11.17 -29.40
N ASN A 90 -5.54 -10.50 -30.23
CA ASN A 90 -5.49 -10.62 -31.69
C ASN A 90 -4.14 -10.08 -32.19
N GLU A 91 -3.95 -10.00 -33.50
CA GLU A 91 -2.71 -9.51 -34.14
C GLU A 91 -2.30 -8.10 -33.68
N LYS A 92 -3.27 -7.23 -33.33
CA LYS A 92 -3.01 -5.82 -33.03
C LYS A 92 -3.07 -5.49 -31.55
N LYS A 93 -3.76 -6.29 -30.74
CA LYS A 93 -4.06 -5.97 -29.34
C LYS A 93 -3.64 -7.10 -28.40
N GLY A 94 -3.18 -6.71 -27.22
CA GLY A 94 -2.91 -7.63 -26.12
C GLY A 94 -3.19 -7.01 -24.76
N VAL A 95 -2.93 -7.78 -23.73
CA VAL A 95 -3.01 -7.39 -22.32
C VAL A 95 -1.74 -7.81 -21.60
N ALA A 96 -1.38 -7.06 -20.56
CA ALA A 96 -0.24 -7.36 -19.69
C ALA A 96 -0.66 -7.31 -18.23
N ILE A 97 -0.07 -8.16 -17.41
CA ILE A 97 -0.36 -8.26 -15.99
C ILE A 97 0.97 -8.24 -15.25
N PHE A 98 1.14 -7.21 -14.42
CA PHE A 98 2.24 -7.10 -13.46
C PHE A 98 1.73 -7.57 -12.10
N ARG A 99 2.15 -8.76 -11.69
CA ARG A 99 1.78 -9.36 -10.41
C ARG A 99 2.87 -9.08 -9.38
N VAL A 100 2.47 -8.42 -8.30
CA VAL A 100 3.36 -7.98 -7.23
C VAL A 100 2.97 -8.71 -5.94
N ALA A 101 3.92 -9.41 -5.32
CA ALA A 101 3.72 -9.96 -3.99
C ALA A 101 3.87 -8.88 -2.90
N GLN A 102 3.35 -9.14 -1.70
CA GLN A 102 3.74 -8.31 -0.54
C GLN A 102 5.25 -8.46 -0.32
N SER A 103 5.97 -7.34 -0.36
CA SER A 103 7.41 -7.35 -0.36
C SER A 103 8.01 -7.48 1.04
N SER A 104 8.97 -8.39 1.20
CA SER A 104 9.82 -8.47 2.39
C SER A 104 10.83 -7.31 2.47
N LEU A 105 11.04 -6.56 1.38
CA LEU A 105 11.96 -5.40 1.32
C LEU A 105 11.27 -4.07 1.62
N ARG A 106 9.96 -4.04 1.87
CA ARG A 106 9.19 -2.84 2.21
C ARG A 106 9.83 -1.95 3.31
N PRO A 107 9.66 -0.62 3.28
CA PRO A 107 8.88 0.13 2.31
C PRO A 107 9.61 0.31 0.96
N HIS A 108 8.91 0.02 -0.13
CA HIS A 108 9.21 0.54 -1.46
C HIS A 108 8.73 1.99 -1.56
N TYR A 109 9.46 2.81 -2.30
CA TYR A 109 9.19 4.24 -2.46
C TYR A 109 9.74 4.79 -3.77
N ILE A 110 9.22 5.94 -4.18
CA ILE A 110 9.85 6.81 -5.18
C ILE A 110 10.68 7.89 -4.49
N LYS A 111 11.79 8.28 -5.10
CA LYS A 111 12.56 9.46 -4.69
C LYS A 111 12.17 10.65 -5.56
N GLU A 112 11.39 11.57 -5.00
CA GLU A 112 11.07 12.85 -5.65
C GLU A 112 11.90 13.95 -4.98
N LYS A 113 12.88 14.50 -5.71
CA LYS A 113 13.89 15.43 -5.17
C LYS A 113 14.62 14.79 -3.98
N ASP A 114 14.52 15.38 -2.79
CA ASP A 114 15.14 14.88 -1.55
C ASP A 114 14.16 14.14 -0.63
N ARG A 115 12.93 13.88 -1.09
CA ARG A 115 11.91 13.20 -0.28
C ARG A 115 11.62 11.81 -0.82
N LYS A 116 11.58 10.84 0.10
CA LYS A 116 11.14 9.48 -0.17
C LYS A 116 9.63 9.43 0.04
N ARG A 117 8.87 8.99 -0.96
CA ARG A 117 7.41 8.85 -0.90
C ARG A 117 7.03 7.38 -1.14
N ALA A 118 6.47 6.77 -0.12
CA ALA A 118 5.92 5.42 -0.17
C ALA A 118 4.40 5.54 -0.22
N TYR A 119 3.77 4.52 -0.78
CA TYR A 119 2.33 4.43 -0.91
C TYR A 119 1.87 3.10 -0.33
N ILE A 120 0.61 3.03 0.08
CA ILE A 120 -0.08 1.84 0.59
C ILE A 120 -1.51 1.81 0.04
N ARG A 121 -2.10 0.62 -0.06
CA ARG A 121 -3.48 0.47 -0.52
C ARG A 121 -4.43 0.68 0.66
N VAL A 122 -5.43 1.52 0.46
CA VAL A 122 -6.58 1.71 1.34
C VAL A 122 -7.82 1.56 0.47
N ALA A 123 -8.47 0.40 0.57
CA ALA A 123 -9.48 -0.05 -0.39
C ALA A 123 -8.94 0.01 -1.83
N ASP A 124 -9.60 0.71 -2.73
CA ASP A 124 -9.27 0.91 -4.14
C ASP A 124 -8.27 2.04 -4.40
N ARG A 125 -7.78 2.73 -3.36
CA ARG A 125 -6.89 3.88 -3.50
C ARG A 125 -5.47 3.61 -3.02
N SER A 126 -4.52 4.28 -3.67
CA SER A 126 -3.14 4.41 -3.19
C SER A 126 -2.93 5.70 -2.40
N VAL A 127 -2.79 5.55 -1.08
CA VAL A 127 -2.57 6.66 -0.15
C VAL A 127 -1.08 6.79 0.14
N GLN A 128 -0.58 8.02 0.19
CA GLN A 128 0.80 8.26 0.60
C GLN A 128 0.99 7.86 2.06
N ALA A 129 1.99 7.03 2.33
CA ALA A 129 2.33 6.62 3.69
C ALA A 129 2.75 7.83 4.53
N SER A 130 2.10 7.99 5.68
CA SER A 130 2.55 8.89 6.73
C SER A 130 3.89 8.45 7.31
N ARG A 131 4.46 9.28 8.19
CA ARG A 131 5.69 8.94 8.90
C ARG A 131 5.48 7.71 9.79
N GLU A 132 4.31 7.60 10.42
CA GLU A 132 3.93 6.49 11.29
C GLU A 132 3.83 5.19 10.49
N VAL A 133 3.10 5.21 9.36
CA VAL A 133 3.02 4.07 8.43
C VAL A 133 4.40 3.66 7.93
N TRP A 134 5.26 4.63 7.60
CA TRP A 134 6.62 4.35 7.15
C TRP A 134 7.43 3.57 8.18
N GLU A 135 7.42 4.02 9.44
CA GLU A 135 8.14 3.34 10.51
C GLU A 135 7.57 1.95 10.79
N ILE A 136 6.24 1.78 10.66
CA ILE A 136 5.58 0.47 10.80
C ILE A 136 6.02 -0.47 9.67
N LEU A 137 6.01 -0.03 8.41
CA LEU A 137 6.48 -0.84 7.27
C LEU A 137 7.95 -1.24 7.42
N ARG A 138 8.79 -0.31 7.88
CA ARG A 138 10.23 -0.53 8.05
C ARG A 138 10.55 -1.52 9.17
N ARG A 139 9.83 -1.46 10.28
CA ARG A 139 10.13 -2.23 11.50
C ARG A 139 9.28 -3.50 11.66
N GLY A 140 8.12 -3.57 11.02
CA GLY A 140 7.15 -4.67 11.16
C GLY A 140 7.55 -6.01 10.51
N LYS A 141 8.79 -6.14 10.01
CA LYS A 141 9.29 -7.39 9.42
C LYS A 141 9.59 -8.46 10.47
N ASN A 142 10.03 -8.03 11.66
CA ASN A 142 10.42 -8.89 12.76
C ASN A 142 9.66 -8.48 14.02
N PRO A 143 8.44 -9.01 14.25
CA PRO A 143 7.65 -8.69 15.44
C PRO A 143 8.18 -9.34 16.72
N LYS A 144 9.18 -10.23 16.61
CA LYS A 144 9.77 -10.93 17.76
C LYS A 144 10.42 -9.91 18.71
N ASP A 145 10.02 -9.98 19.98
CA ASP A 145 10.62 -9.31 21.14
C ASP A 145 10.28 -7.83 21.37
N MET A 146 9.12 -7.35 20.92
CA MET A 146 8.75 -5.97 21.23
C MET A 146 8.02 -5.83 22.57
N VAL A 147 8.81 -5.88 23.63
CA VAL A 147 8.37 -5.51 24.98
C VAL A 147 8.16 -4.00 25.05
N PHE A 148 7.02 -3.58 25.60
CA PHE A 148 6.79 -2.18 25.97
C PHE A 148 6.37 -2.10 27.43
N THR A 149 6.80 -1.04 28.11
CA THR A 149 6.33 -0.74 29.47
C THR A 149 5.01 0.01 29.37
N TYR A 150 3.97 -0.55 29.98
CA TYR A 150 2.71 0.13 30.18
C TYR A 150 2.87 1.17 31.30
N GLY A 151 2.60 2.43 31.00
CA GLY A 151 2.67 3.52 31.97
C GLY A 151 1.57 4.56 31.73
N ARG A 152 1.69 5.72 32.40
CA ARG A 152 0.65 6.77 32.42
C ARG A 152 0.17 7.21 31.04
N LYS A 153 1.07 7.35 30.06
CA LYS A 153 0.69 7.77 28.69
C LYS A 153 -0.06 6.66 27.94
N GLU A 154 0.29 5.40 28.18
CA GLU A 154 -0.43 4.25 27.63
C GLU A 154 -1.82 4.12 28.29
N GLU A 155 -1.93 4.37 29.59
CA GLU A 155 -3.21 4.41 30.32
C GLU A 155 -4.17 5.47 29.75
N ILE A 156 -3.68 6.70 29.57
CA ILE A 156 -4.47 7.80 28.95
C ILE A 156 -4.93 7.41 27.55
N LEU A 157 -4.05 6.80 26.75
CA LEU A 157 -4.38 6.35 25.41
C LEU A 157 -5.47 5.28 25.42
N MET A 158 -5.35 4.26 26.28
CA MET A 158 -6.34 3.17 26.35
C MET A 158 -7.69 3.68 26.85
N LYS A 159 -7.71 4.60 27.83
CA LYS A 159 -8.94 5.23 28.29
C LYS A 159 -9.63 5.99 27.16
N ALA A 160 -8.88 6.80 26.41
CA ALA A 160 -9.44 7.55 25.28
C ALA A 160 -10.01 6.63 24.20
N LEU A 161 -9.30 5.54 23.87
CA LEU A 161 -9.78 4.54 22.92
C LEU A 161 -11.03 3.79 23.40
N GLY A 162 -11.20 3.57 24.70
CA GLY A 162 -12.43 3.02 25.26
C GLY A 162 -13.63 3.97 25.23
N GLU A 163 -13.39 5.27 25.06
CA GLU A 163 -14.46 6.29 24.99
C GLU A 163 -14.85 6.64 23.54
N SER A 164 -13.91 6.59 22.57
CA SER A 164 -14.14 7.06 21.20
C SER A 164 -13.86 6.04 20.09
N ASP A 165 -13.49 4.80 20.42
CA ASP A 165 -13.07 3.67 19.55
C ASP A 165 -11.85 3.93 18.65
N LYS A 166 -11.57 5.20 18.35
CA LYS A 166 -10.47 5.68 17.52
C LYS A 166 -9.82 6.92 18.11
N ILE A 167 -8.56 7.14 17.77
CA ILE A 167 -7.80 8.33 18.15
C ILE A 167 -6.77 8.69 17.08
N THR A 168 -6.56 9.97 16.82
CA THR A 168 -5.49 10.47 15.96
C THR A 168 -4.21 10.75 16.75
N LEU A 169 -3.08 10.88 16.05
CA LEU A 169 -1.82 11.30 16.67
C LEU A 169 -1.95 12.66 17.36
N LYS A 170 -2.65 13.62 16.76
CA LYS A 170 -2.84 14.96 17.33
C LYS A 170 -3.66 14.92 18.61
N GLU A 171 -4.76 14.18 18.60
CA GLU A 171 -5.62 14.01 19.78
C GLU A 171 -4.87 13.35 20.92
N PHE A 172 -4.16 12.24 20.66
CA PHE A 172 -3.37 11.57 21.69
C PHE A 172 -2.28 12.47 22.26
N ALA A 173 -1.53 13.19 21.41
CA ALA A 173 -0.51 14.13 21.87
C ALA A 173 -1.09 15.22 22.79
N LYS A 174 -2.26 15.75 22.44
CA LYS A 174 -2.96 16.77 23.24
C LYS A 174 -3.47 16.20 24.56
N LEU A 175 -4.17 15.06 24.53
CA LEU A 175 -4.76 14.42 25.72
C LEU A 175 -3.70 14.00 26.74
N ALA A 176 -2.58 13.45 26.27
CA ALA A 176 -1.48 13.01 27.15
C ALA A 176 -0.49 14.13 27.50
N ASN A 177 -0.70 15.36 27.01
CA ASN A 177 0.22 16.50 27.13
C ASN A 177 1.66 16.13 26.72
N LEU A 178 1.81 15.52 25.53
CA LEU A 178 3.07 15.03 25.02
C LEU A 178 3.54 15.84 23.80
N PRO A 179 4.86 16.04 23.65
CA PRO A 179 5.45 16.35 22.36
C PRO A 179 4.99 15.34 21.29
N LYS A 180 4.59 15.84 20.11
CA LYS A 180 4.05 15.00 19.02
C LYS A 180 4.95 13.82 18.65
N PHE A 181 6.28 13.99 18.72
CA PHE A 181 7.22 12.91 18.41
C PHE A 181 7.19 11.76 19.43
N LEU A 182 6.92 12.05 20.71
CA LEU A 182 6.77 11.01 21.75
C LEU A 182 5.46 10.26 21.57
N ALA A 183 4.35 10.98 21.30
CA ALA A 183 3.06 10.38 20.98
C ALA A 183 3.16 9.45 19.75
N SER A 184 3.80 9.92 18.67
CA SER A 184 4.07 9.13 17.46
C SER A 184 4.87 7.86 17.76
N LYS A 185 5.96 7.97 18.53
CA LYS A 185 6.78 6.83 18.93
C LYS A 185 5.99 5.80 19.76
N THR A 186 5.11 6.25 20.65
CA THR A 186 4.23 5.37 21.43
C THR A 186 3.22 4.66 20.55
N LEU A 187 2.50 5.37 19.67
CA LEU A 187 1.51 4.78 18.77
C LEU A 187 2.14 3.74 17.83
N VAL A 188 3.26 4.10 17.18
CA VAL A 188 4.00 3.17 16.32
C VAL A 188 4.46 1.93 17.09
N ARG A 189 4.93 2.10 18.34
CA ARG A 189 5.34 0.96 19.18
C ARG A 189 4.15 0.07 19.51
N LEU A 190 2.98 0.63 19.83
CA LEU A 190 1.80 -0.19 20.17
C LEU A 190 1.21 -0.89 18.94
N VAL A 191 1.28 -0.29 17.75
CA VAL A 191 0.89 -0.95 16.50
C VAL A 191 1.82 -2.13 16.20
N LEU A 192 3.13 -1.88 16.25
CA LEU A 192 4.12 -2.93 16.04
C LEU A 192 4.04 -4.04 17.13
N ALA A 193 3.56 -3.71 18.35
CA ALA A 193 3.33 -4.66 19.44
C ALA A 193 1.98 -5.38 19.35
N ASN A 194 1.25 -5.20 18.24
CA ASN A 194 -0.05 -5.83 17.99
C ASN A 194 -1.17 -5.42 18.97
N VAL A 195 -1.02 -4.29 19.67
CA VAL A 195 -2.03 -3.74 20.59
C VAL A 195 -2.99 -2.81 19.86
N LEU A 196 -2.45 -2.02 18.92
CA LEU A 196 -3.22 -1.10 18.09
C LEU A 196 -3.17 -1.51 16.62
N GLN A 197 -4.13 -1.02 15.85
CA GLN A 197 -4.06 -0.98 14.40
C GLN A 197 -4.09 0.48 13.93
N ILE A 198 -3.29 0.79 12.91
CA ILE A 198 -3.35 2.06 12.21
C ILE A 198 -4.29 1.95 11.00
N HIS A 199 -5.05 3.00 10.76
CA HIS A 199 -5.97 3.15 9.64
C HIS A 199 -5.60 4.40 8.84
N PRO A 200 -4.80 4.23 7.78
CA PRO A 200 -4.28 5.36 7.03
C PRO A 200 -5.35 6.07 6.21
N GLN A 201 -5.26 7.39 6.11
CA GLN A 201 -6.16 8.22 5.31
C GLN A 201 -5.40 9.30 4.53
N GLU A 202 -6.06 9.95 3.56
CA GLU A 202 -5.45 11.03 2.79
C GLU A 202 -5.07 12.26 3.64
N LEU A 203 -5.88 12.57 4.67
CA LEU A 203 -5.67 13.75 5.52
C LEU A 203 -4.94 13.42 6.83
N GLU A 204 -5.48 12.48 7.60
CA GLU A 204 -4.93 12.13 8.91
C GLU A 204 -5.24 10.67 9.28
N ASP A 205 -4.19 9.94 9.65
CA ASP A 205 -4.32 8.57 10.13
C ASP A 205 -4.99 8.55 11.51
N PHE A 206 -5.78 7.51 11.74
CA PHE A 206 -6.31 7.19 13.06
C PHE A 206 -5.88 5.81 13.51
N PHE A 207 -5.97 5.57 14.82
CA PHE A 207 -5.59 4.34 15.47
C PHE A 207 -6.79 3.79 16.23
N THR A 208 -6.95 2.48 16.22
CA THR A 208 -7.95 1.77 17.04
C THR A 208 -7.25 0.71 17.86
N LEU A 209 -7.93 0.18 18.87
CA LEU A 209 -7.54 -1.11 19.43
C LEU A 209 -7.54 -2.15 18.31
N LYS A 210 -6.55 -3.05 18.34
CA LYS A 210 -6.59 -4.20 17.44
C LYS A 210 -7.61 -5.18 18.01
N ASP A 211 -8.58 -5.59 17.20
CA ASP A 211 -9.53 -6.62 17.61
C ASP A 211 -8.75 -7.86 18.07
N SER A 212 -8.93 -8.20 19.35
CA SER A 212 -8.49 -9.48 19.87
C SER A 212 -9.45 -10.50 19.28
N GLY A 213 -9.13 -11.02 18.10
CA GLY A 213 -9.91 -12.08 17.49
C GLY A 213 -10.08 -13.22 18.49
N VAL A 214 -11.31 -13.37 18.99
CA VAL A 214 -11.83 -14.62 19.55
C VAL A 214 -12.55 -15.33 18.42
#